data_AF-A0AAN9BAP9-F1
#
_entry.id   AF-A0AAN9BAP9-F1
#
_cell.length_a   1.000
_cell.length_b   1.000
_cell.length_c   1.000
_cell.angle_alpha   90.00
_cell.angle_beta   90.00
_cell.angle_gamma   90.00
#
_symmetry.space_group_name_H-M   'P 1'
#
loop_
_entity.id
_entity.type
_entity.pdbx_description
1 polymer ?
#
loop_
_entity_poly.entity_id
_entity_poly.type
_entity_poly.pdbx_seq_one_letter_code
_entity_poly.pdbx_strand_id
1 'polypeptide(L)'
;MSRFCESVYLLPTRVATVLLALLQGGILDCYLTHNSSKYWFAWIAGDVAVLMMFVVAFVISYCQLSLVMRRLRRGASSQPPSSAPFAERGEGGGGMGKCCVGGLAILGLEPLDKEGEGGELVTSAGSMPLVYFAWLVYSALLGVRVLLIYKNFAYELSEDVFLGKNTLQMTVASSSIVFLLLLFAHHDASPHSKRRHRIDNLTYLVVFDIVDAADLISVLASPSARVAMEMWVTWCVLGVACLNLVLPTLPLMALSRTQFGARPLPEYLQTLQRLLVLLGVNVPLLATRLLLWQHLQLPVSSFLVKNMAVSFLMLYGFYERDHHQRLRDRLL
;
A
#
# COMPACT_ATOMS: atom_id res chain seq x y z
N MET A 1 2.32 10.56 -29.72
CA MET A 1 1.50 9.33 -29.68
C MET A 1 1.91 8.36 -28.56
N SER A 2 3.17 8.31 -28.08
CA SER A 2 3.57 7.39 -26.99
C SER A 2 2.92 7.67 -25.62
N ARG A 3 2.59 8.94 -25.30
CA ARG A 3 2.15 9.38 -23.96
C ARG A 3 0.68 9.15 -23.62
N PHE A 4 -0.19 8.90 -24.61
CA PHE A 4 -1.58 8.49 -24.35
C PHE A 4 -1.63 7.01 -23.93
N CYS A 5 -0.61 6.23 -24.33
CA CYS A 5 -0.50 4.82 -24.00
C CYS A 5 -0.22 4.59 -22.50
N GLU A 6 0.63 5.40 -21.87
CA GLU A 6 0.99 5.26 -20.44
C GLU A 6 -0.20 5.49 -19.49
N SER A 7 -1.03 6.52 -19.76
CA SER A 7 -2.21 6.78 -18.92
C SER A 7 -3.33 5.76 -19.15
N VAL A 8 -3.40 5.15 -20.34
CA VAL A 8 -4.34 4.05 -20.65
C VAL A 8 -3.84 2.73 -20.03
N TYR A 9 -2.52 2.54 -19.89
CA TYR A 9 -1.92 1.33 -19.32
C TYR A 9 -2.22 1.14 -17.82
N LEU A 10 -2.32 2.24 -17.06
CA LEU A 10 -2.65 2.20 -15.62
C LEU A 10 -4.14 1.96 -15.33
N LEU A 11 -5.01 2.16 -16.34
CA LEU A 11 -6.46 2.07 -16.20
C LEU A 11 -6.93 0.62 -15.94
N PRO A 12 -6.45 -0.40 -16.67
CA PRO A 12 -6.70 -1.80 -16.36
C PRO A 12 -6.32 -2.20 -14.94
N THR A 13 -5.16 -1.75 -14.43
CA THR A 13 -4.71 -2.05 -13.07
C THR A 13 -5.66 -1.48 -12.02
N ARG A 14 -6.11 -0.22 -12.21
CA ARG A 14 -7.08 0.42 -11.30
C ARG A 14 -8.42 -0.31 -11.30
N VAL A 15 -8.94 -0.63 -12.48
CA VAL A 15 -10.20 -1.37 -12.62
C VAL A 15 -10.07 -2.77 -12.01
N ALA A 16 -8.98 -3.49 -12.27
CA ALA A 16 -8.72 -4.79 -11.68
C ALA A 16 -8.63 -4.73 -10.14
N THR A 17 -8.02 -3.67 -9.59
CA THR A 17 -7.94 -3.46 -8.13
C THR A 17 -9.35 -3.34 -7.53
N VAL A 18 -10.22 -2.50 -8.11
CA VAL A 18 -11.59 -2.32 -7.62
C VAL A 18 -12.40 -3.60 -7.77
N LEU A 19 -12.33 -4.25 -8.94
CA LEU A 19 -13.07 -5.49 -9.18
C LEU A 19 -12.66 -6.60 -8.21
N LEU A 20 -11.38 -6.74 -7.93
CA LEU A 20 -10.88 -7.74 -6.99
C LEU A 20 -11.31 -7.41 -5.54
N ALA A 21 -11.24 -6.15 -5.13
CA ALA A 21 -11.69 -5.72 -3.81
C ALA A 21 -13.20 -5.94 -3.61
N LEU A 22 -14.02 -5.64 -4.63
CA LEU A 22 -15.47 -5.90 -4.61
C LEU A 22 -15.78 -7.40 -4.62
N LEU A 23 -15.07 -8.19 -5.41
CA LEU A 23 -15.23 -9.64 -5.44
C LEU A 23 -14.93 -10.25 -4.07
N GLN A 24 -13.83 -9.83 -3.43
CA GLN A 24 -13.49 -10.26 -2.07
C GLN A 24 -14.54 -9.84 -1.05
N GLY A 25 -14.99 -8.58 -1.14
CA GLY A 25 -16.05 -8.04 -0.28
C GLY A 25 -17.33 -8.87 -0.39
N GLY A 26 -17.79 -9.11 -1.61
CA GLY A 26 -18.98 -9.93 -1.89
C GLY A 26 -18.85 -11.38 -1.41
N ILE A 27 -17.68 -12.02 -1.57
CA ILE A 27 -17.46 -13.37 -1.04
C ILE A 27 -17.56 -13.39 0.49
N LEU A 28 -16.91 -12.46 1.19
CA LEU A 28 -16.97 -12.35 2.65
C LEU A 28 -18.39 -12.04 3.14
N ASP A 29 -19.11 -11.21 2.41
CA ASP A 29 -20.49 -10.85 2.71
C ASP A 29 -21.42 -12.06 2.55
N CYS A 30 -21.23 -12.89 1.51
CA CYS A 30 -21.95 -14.16 1.37
C CYS A 30 -21.76 -15.06 2.61
N TYR A 31 -20.52 -15.19 3.13
CA TYR A 31 -20.26 -15.95 4.36
C TYR A 31 -20.98 -15.36 5.58
N LEU A 32 -20.92 -14.03 5.74
CA LEU A 32 -21.54 -13.36 6.88
C LEU A 32 -23.07 -13.42 6.81
N THR A 33 -23.66 -13.32 5.63
CA THR A 33 -25.12 -13.35 5.43
C THR A 33 -25.70 -14.72 5.72
N HIS A 34 -25.03 -15.76 5.22
CA HIS A 34 -25.50 -17.12 5.36
C HIS A 34 -25.53 -17.57 6.82
N ASN A 35 -24.54 -17.15 7.62
CA ASN A 35 -24.36 -17.60 9.00
C ASN A 35 -24.71 -16.54 10.07
N SER A 36 -24.93 -15.27 9.71
CA SER A 36 -25.23 -14.19 10.65
C SER A 36 -26.32 -13.24 10.12
N SER A 37 -27.58 -13.48 10.50
CA SER A 37 -28.73 -12.79 9.91
C SER A 37 -28.98 -11.35 10.39
N LYS A 38 -28.24 -10.84 11.38
CA LYS A 38 -28.69 -9.63 12.13
C LYS A 38 -28.22 -8.29 11.55
N TYR A 39 -27.15 -8.25 10.75
CA TYR A 39 -26.54 -6.98 10.31
C TYR A 39 -26.08 -6.97 8.83
N TRP A 40 -26.82 -7.63 7.95
CA TRP A 40 -26.44 -7.75 6.54
C TRP A 40 -26.16 -6.39 5.86
N PHE A 41 -26.99 -5.38 6.16
CA PHE A 41 -26.86 -4.05 5.55
C PHE A 41 -25.56 -3.32 5.94
N ALA A 42 -24.99 -3.59 7.12
CA ALA A 42 -23.74 -2.98 7.55
C ALA A 42 -22.56 -3.44 6.68
N TRP A 43 -22.60 -4.66 6.16
CA TRP A 43 -21.54 -5.22 5.31
C TRP A 43 -21.55 -4.59 3.92
N ILE A 44 -22.73 -4.43 3.33
CA ILE A 44 -22.92 -3.70 2.08
C ILE A 44 -22.46 -2.25 2.22
N ALA A 45 -22.84 -1.57 3.32
CA ALA A 45 -22.38 -0.21 3.58
C ALA A 45 -20.85 -0.13 3.66
N GLY A 46 -20.19 -1.14 4.23
CA GLY A 46 -18.74 -1.30 4.23
C GLY A 46 -18.16 -1.40 2.81
N ASP A 47 -18.74 -2.23 1.93
CA ASP A 47 -18.29 -2.37 0.54
C ASP A 47 -18.45 -1.07 -0.25
N VAL A 48 -19.56 -0.34 -0.05
CA VAL A 48 -19.77 0.99 -0.63
C VAL A 48 -18.72 1.97 -0.13
N ALA A 49 -18.40 1.97 1.17
CA ALA A 49 -17.35 2.82 1.72
C ALA A 49 -15.98 2.52 1.11
N VAL A 50 -15.60 1.24 1.00
CA VAL A 50 -14.37 0.81 0.33
C VAL A 50 -14.35 1.27 -1.13
N LEU A 51 -15.42 1.01 -1.88
CA LEU A 51 -15.55 1.42 -3.28
C LEU A 51 -15.36 2.92 -3.44
N MET A 52 -16.06 3.73 -2.64
CA MET A 52 -15.93 5.18 -2.66
C MET A 52 -14.49 5.62 -2.35
N MET A 53 -13.84 5.00 -1.38
CA MET A 53 -12.44 5.29 -1.06
C MET A 53 -11.47 5.00 -2.21
N PHE A 54 -11.60 3.85 -2.87
CA PHE A 54 -10.78 3.51 -4.04
C PHE A 54 -11.07 4.44 -5.24
N VAL A 55 -12.34 4.73 -5.50
CA VAL A 55 -12.75 5.65 -6.58
C VAL A 55 -12.15 7.03 -6.35
N VAL A 56 -12.30 7.60 -5.14
CA VAL A 56 -11.72 8.91 -4.82
C VAL A 56 -10.19 8.87 -4.92
N ALA A 57 -9.53 7.80 -4.46
CA ALA A 57 -8.08 7.65 -4.57
C ALA A 57 -7.61 7.65 -6.04
N PHE A 58 -8.32 6.91 -6.90
CA PHE A 58 -8.00 6.81 -8.31
C PHE A 58 -8.36 8.06 -9.11
N VAL A 59 -9.47 8.73 -8.80
CA VAL A 59 -9.85 10.01 -9.41
C VAL A 59 -8.82 11.08 -9.07
N ILE A 60 -8.43 11.23 -7.80
CA ILE A 60 -7.41 12.20 -7.41
C ILE A 60 -6.07 11.88 -8.09
N SER A 61 -5.67 10.60 -8.10
CA SER A 61 -4.47 10.14 -8.80
C SER A 61 -4.50 10.49 -10.30
N TYR A 62 -5.64 10.26 -10.96
CA TYR A 62 -5.83 10.63 -12.36
C TYR A 62 -5.80 12.16 -12.58
N CYS A 63 -6.49 12.92 -11.75
CA CYS A 63 -6.53 14.38 -11.82
C CYS A 63 -5.12 14.98 -11.69
N GLN A 64 -4.33 14.52 -10.72
CA GLN A 64 -2.96 14.99 -10.53
C GLN A 64 -2.08 14.73 -11.76
N LEU A 65 -2.14 13.51 -12.31
CA LEU A 65 -1.40 13.17 -13.53
C LEU A 65 -1.83 14.06 -14.71
N SER A 66 -3.13 14.28 -14.87
CA SER A 66 -3.68 15.12 -15.95
C SER A 66 -3.22 16.59 -15.84
N LEU A 67 -3.10 17.12 -14.62
CA LEU A 67 -2.66 18.50 -14.37
C LEU A 67 -1.18 18.69 -14.70
N VAL A 68 -0.35 17.72 -14.32
CA VAL A 68 1.09 17.71 -14.61
C VAL A 68 1.31 17.68 -16.12
N MET A 69 0.59 16.80 -16.82
CA MET A 69 0.64 16.72 -18.28
C MET A 69 0.21 18.05 -18.96
N ARG A 70 -0.83 18.72 -18.44
CA ARG A 70 -1.26 20.03 -18.95
C ARG A 70 -0.17 21.11 -18.75
N ARG A 71 0.55 21.10 -17.63
CA ARG A 71 1.66 22.02 -17.37
C ARG A 71 2.83 21.79 -18.33
N LEU A 72 3.20 20.52 -18.57
CA LEU A 72 4.23 20.18 -19.55
C LEU A 72 3.86 20.64 -20.97
N ARG A 73 2.59 20.44 -21.37
CA ARG A 73 2.10 20.92 -22.68
C ARG A 73 2.17 22.44 -22.80
N ARG A 74 1.84 23.19 -21.74
CA ARG A 74 1.96 24.65 -21.72
C ARG A 74 3.42 25.11 -21.76
N GLY A 75 4.31 24.46 -21.00
CA GLY A 75 5.74 24.77 -20.99
C GLY A 75 6.45 24.50 -22.32
N ALA A 76 6.02 23.46 -23.05
CA ALA A 76 6.54 23.16 -24.39
C ALA A 76 6.03 24.14 -25.47
N SER A 77 4.88 24.78 -25.26
CA SER A 77 4.33 25.78 -26.18
C SER A 77 4.92 27.19 -25.99
N SER A 78 5.68 27.41 -24.91
CA SER A 78 6.33 28.69 -24.61
C SER A 78 7.79 28.78 -25.08
N GLN A 79 8.32 27.79 -25.81
CA GLN A 79 9.56 28.01 -26.59
C GLN A 79 9.20 28.78 -27.88
N PRO A 80 9.71 30.01 -28.09
CA PRO A 80 9.50 30.71 -29.34
C PRO A 80 10.23 29.96 -30.47
N PRO A 81 9.71 29.98 -31.72
CA PRO A 81 10.46 29.46 -32.86
C PRO A 81 11.75 30.29 -33.01
N SER A 82 12.89 29.69 -32.70
CA SER A 82 14.19 30.26 -33.04
C SER A 82 14.43 30.10 -34.54
N SER A 83 14.00 31.08 -35.33
CA SER A 83 14.71 31.56 -36.54
C SER A 83 13.89 32.58 -37.34
N ALA A 84 14.56 33.71 -37.61
CA ALA A 84 14.33 34.72 -38.66
C ALA A 84 13.32 35.86 -38.38
N PRO A 85 13.50 37.03 -39.02
CA PRO A 85 14.43 38.06 -38.57
C PRO A 85 13.77 39.43 -38.30
N PHE A 86 14.46 40.22 -37.47
CA PHE A 86 14.51 41.69 -37.42
C PHE A 86 13.40 42.50 -38.13
N ALA A 87 12.48 43.09 -37.36
CA ALA A 87 11.76 44.30 -37.76
C ALA A 87 11.26 45.08 -36.52
N GLU A 88 11.19 46.39 -36.70
CA GLU A 88 11.27 47.47 -35.71
C GLU A 88 10.12 47.64 -34.70
N ARG A 89 10.54 48.19 -33.55
CA ARG A 89 9.94 49.17 -32.62
C ARG A 89 8.51 49.70 -32.91
N GLY A 90 7.67 49.65 -31.87
CA GLY A 90 6.50 50.51 -31.69
C GLY A 90 5.92 50.39 -30.27
N GLU A 91 5.91 51.49 -29.52
CA GLU A 91 5.37 51.63 -28.16
C GLU A 91 3.83 51.57 -28.10
N GLY A 92 3.29 51.18 -26.94
CA GLY A 92 2.01 51.72 -26.46
C GLY A 92 1.04 50.75 -25.77
N GLY A 93 0.65 51.08 -24.54
CA GLY A 93 -0.73 50.91 -24.06
C GLY A 93 -1.01 49.75 -23.10
N GLY A 94 -1.50 50.10 -21.90
CA GLY A 94 -1.82 49.18 -20.82
C GLY A 94 -3.11 48.35 -21.02
N GLY A 95 -3.29 47.39 -20.11
CA GLY A 95 -4.47 46.51 -20.12
C GLY A 95 -4.52 45.62 -18.88
N MET A 96 -5.11 46.16 -17.83
CA MET A 96 -5.53 45.45 -16.62
C MET A 96 -6.53 44.34 -16.96
N GLY A 97 -6.31 43.13 -16.43
CA GLY A 97 -7.21 41.99 -16.63
C GLY A 97 -7.06 40.92 -15.56
N LYS A 98 -7.60 41.21 -14.37
CA LYS A 98 -7.94 40.20 -13.35
C LYS A 98 -9.12 39.36 -13.85
N CYS A 99 -9.10 38.05 -13.64
CA CYS A 99 -10.28 37.34 -13.15
C CYS A 99 -9.92 35.98 -12.51
N CYS A 100 -10.40 35.83 -11.28
CA CYS A 100 -10.15 34.74 -10.35
C CYS A 100 -10.97 33.48 -10.68
N VAL A 101 -10.45 32.30 -10.31
CA VAL A 101 -11.26 31.28 -9.64
C VAL A 101 -10.45 30.81 -8.44
N GLY A 102 -11.01 31.05 -7.25
CA GLY A 102 -10.33 30.91 -5.97
C GLY A 102 -10.34 29.50 -5.38
N GLY A 103 -9.61 29.39 -4.26
CA GLY A 103 -9.91 28.47 -3.17
C GLY A 103 -9.23 27.11 -3.23
N LEU A 104 -8.00 27.01 -2.70
CA LEU A 104 -7.73 26.31 -1.43
C LEU A 104 -6.24 26.44 -1.11
N ALA A 105 -5.91 27.35 -0.19
CA ALA A 105 -4.57 27.47 0.37
C ALA A 105 -4.46 26.55 1.60
N ILE A 106 -3.64 25.50 1.51
CA ILE A 106 -3.08 24.82 2.68
C ILE A 106 -1.55 24.75 2.51
N LEU A 107 -0.91 25.66 3.25
CA LEU A 107 0.37 25.59 3.97
C LEU A 107 1.59 24.89 3.32
N GLY A 108 2.61 25.70 3.04
CA GLY A 108 4.02 25.31 3.23
C GLY A 108 4.95 25.49 2.03
N LEU A 109 5.20 26.73 1.60
CA LEU A 109 6.36 27.08 0.76
C LEU A 109 7.03 28.33 1.34
N GLU A 110 8.24 28.18 1.86
CA GLU A 110 9.24 29.25 1.81
C GLU A 110 10.06 29.08 0.52
N PRO A 111 10.39 30.17 -0.20
CA PRO A 111 11.31 30.12 -1.33
C PRO A 111 12.75 30.35 -0.82
N LEU A 112 13.67 29.47 -1.22
CA LEU A 112 15.10 29.74 -1.12
C LEU A 112 15.73 29.44 -2.48
N ASP A 113 16.10 30.53 -3.16
CA ASP A 113 16.88 30.54 -4.39
C ASP A 113 18.21 29.83 -4.20
N LYS A 114 18.57 28.93 -5.12
CA LYS A 114 19.94 28.78 -5.65
C LYS A 114 19.89 28.18 -7.06
N GLU A 115 20.52 28.90 -7.99
CA GLU A 115 20.75 28.53 -9.38
C GLU A 115 21.77 27.38 -9.54
N GLY A 116 21.62 26.61 -10.62
CA GLY A 116 22.74 26.00 -11.35
C GLY A 116 22.97 24.50 -11.18
N GLU A 117 22.26 23.67 -11.96
CA GLU A 117 22.79 22.58 -12.81
C GLU A 117 21.62 21.79 -13.42
N GLY A 118 21.76 21.33 -14.66
CA GLY A 118 20.70 20.81 -15.55
C GLY A 118 19.64 19.92 -14.88
N GLY A 119 18.56 20.55 -14.44
CA GLY A 119 17.45 19.89 -13.77
C GLY A 119 16.51 19.26 -14.79
N GLU A 120 16.53 17.94 -14.86
CA GLU A 120 15.37 17.15 -15.28
C GLU A 120 14.13 17.76 -14.60
N LEU A 121 13.14 18.20 -15.38
CA LEU A 121 11.94 18.85 -14.88
C LEU A 121 11.09 17.80 -14.13
N VAL A 122 11.53 17.43 -12.91
CA VAL A 122 10.86 16.53 -11.98
C VAL A 122 9.61 17.25 -11.52
N THR A 123 8.56 17.11 -12.32
CA THR A 123 7.23 17.55 -11.99
C THR A 123 6.80 16.76 -10.75
N SER A 124 6.80 17.45 -9.61
CA SER A 124 6.41 16.91 -8.31
C SER A 124 4.92 16.58 -8.32
N ALA A 125 4.59 15.41 -8.87
CA ALA A 125 3.26 14.82 -8.98
C ALA A 125 3.03 13.75 -7.89
N GLY A 126 3.61 13.93 -6.70
CA GLY A 126 3.82 12.84 -5.75
C GLY A 126 3.02 12.90 -4.45
N SER A 127 2.18 13.92 -4.23
CA SER A 127 1.37 13.97 -3.01
C SER A 127 0.06 13.21 -3.24
N MET A 128 0.10 11.88 -3.12
CA MET A 128 -1.11 11.05 -3.09
C MET A 128 -1.36 10.57 -1.66
N PRO A 129 -1.85 11.44 -0.75
CA PRO A 129 -2.13 11.08 0.63
C PRO A 129 -3.29 10.07 0.77
N LEU A 130 -4.00 9.75 -0.31
CA LEU A 130 -5.17 8.88 -0.23
C LEU A 130 -4.87 7.38 -0.35
N VAL A 131 -3.70 6.97 -0.87
CA VAL A 131 -3.42 5.54 -1.14
C VAL A 131 -3.33 4.73 0.15
N TYR A 132 -2.55 5.22 1.11
CA TYR A 132 -2.43 4.56 2.42
C TYR A 132 -3.76 4.59 3.19
N PHE A 133 -4.57 5.64 2.99
CA PHE A 133 -5.86 5.77 3.65
C PHE A 133 -6.92 4.83 3.04
N ALA A 134 -6.95 4.70 1.71
CA ALA A 134 -7.78 3.70 1.03
C ALA A 134 -7.42 2.27 1.47
N TRP A 135 -6.12 1.96 1.54
CA TRP A 135 -5.66 0.68 2.07
C TRP A 135 -6.04 0.48 3.55
N LEU A 136 -5.91 1.52 4.39
CA LEU A 136 -6.28 1.44 5.82
C LEU A 136 -7.77 1.09 5.98
N VAL A 137 -8.66 1.80 5.29
CA VAL A 137 -10.11 1.55 5.36
C VAL A 137 -10.44 0.15 4.88
N TYR A 138 -9.87 -0.24 3.73
CA TYR A 138 -10.04 -1.57 3.16
C TYR A 138 -9.57 -2.69 4.09
N SER A 139 -8.32 -2.60 4.57
CA SER A 139 -7.71 -3.63 5.43
C SER A 139 -8.36 -3.70 6.81
N ALA A 140 -8.82 -2.58 7.38
CA ALA A 140 -9.55 -2.57 8.64
C ALA A 140 -10.92 -3.27 8.52
N LEU A 141 -11.69 -2.96 7.46
CA LEU A 141 -12.97 -3.61 7.21
C LEU A 141 -12.79 -5.11 6.91
N LEU A 142 -11.80 -5.46 6.08
CA LEU A 142 -11.41 -6.84 5.84
C LEU A 142 -11.05 -7.55 7.15
N GLY A 143 -10.22 -6.93 7.99
CA GLY A 143 -9.82 -7.46 9.29
C GLY A 143 -11.00 -7.71 10.22
N VAL A 144 -11.97 -6.80 10.29
CA VAL A 144 -13.20 -6.99 11.07
C VAL A 144 -14.02 -8.18 10.56
N ARG A 145 -14.18 -8.32 9.23
CA ARG A 145 -14.91 -9.46 8.64
C ARG A 145 -14.20 -10.78 8.91
N VAL A 146 -12.89 -10.83 8.70
CA VAL A 146 -12.03 -11.98 9.01
C VAL A 146 -12.16 -12.35 10.48
N LEU A 147 -12.09 -11.37 11.39
CA LEU A 147 -12.25 -11.58 12.82
C LEU A 147 -13.59 -12.24 13.15
N LEU A 148 -14.70 -11.73 12.60
CA LEU A 148 -16.03 -12.27 12.86
C LEU A 148 -16.21 -13.68 12.29
N ILE A 149 -15.76 -13.93 11.05
CA ILE A 149 -15.91 -15.24 10.40
C ILE A 149 -15.09 -16.30 11.14
N TYR A 150 -13.80 -16.05 11.37
CA TYR A 150 -12.90 -17.01 12.03
C TYR A 150 -13.22 -17.20 13.51
N LYS A 151 -13.78 -16.20 14.18
CA LYS A 151 -14.23 -16.35 15.55
C LYS A 151 -15.49 -17.23 15.65
N ASN A 152 -16.48 -16.98 14.80
CA ASN A 152 -17.84 -17.48 15.04
C ASN A 152 -18.12 -18.84 14.41
N PHE A 153 -17.72 -19.08 13.16
CA PHE A 153 -18.20 -20.26 12.42
C PHE A 153 -17.21 -20.84 11.41
N ALA A 154 -16.00 -20.27 11.22
CA ALA A 154 -15.04 -20.81 10.25
C ALA A 154 -14.65 -22.28 10.49
N TYR A 155 -14.74 -22.76 11.73
CA TYR A 155 -14.45 -24.16 12.06
C TYR A 155 -15.54 -25.14 11.57
N GLU A 156 -16.77 -24.65 11.36
CA GLU A 156 -17.94 -25.44 10.93
C GLU A 156 -18.06 -25.55 9.40
N LEU A 157 -17.34 -24.71 8.65
CA LEU A 157 -17.30 -24.82 7.20
C LEU A 157 -16.77 -26.20 6.81
N SER A 158 -17.17 -26.71 5.65
CA SER A 158 -16.57 -27.90 5.05
C SER A 158 -15.48 -27.49 4.05
N GLU A 159 -14.63 -28.44 3.66
CA GLU A 159 -13.53 -28.21 2.69
C GLU A 159 -13.95 -28.50 1.24
N ASP A 160 -15.02 -29.26 1.05
CA ASP A 160 -15.52 -29.82 -0.21
C ASP A 160 -16.55 -28.93 -0.93
N VAL A 161 -17.06 -27.91 -0.26
CA VAL A 161 -18.01 -26.95 -0.84
C VAL A 161 -17.26 -25.77 -1.45
N PHE A 162 -17.75 -25.25 -2.59
CA PHE A 162 -17.16 -24.10 -3.28
C PHE A 162 -17.01 -22.87 -2.36
N LEU A 163 -17.93 -22.67 -1.41
CA LEU A 163 -17.82 -21.69 -0.33
C LEU A 163 -17.38 -22.37 0.98
N GLY A 164 -16.26 -23.07 0.92
CA GLY A 164 -15.63 -23.75 2.05
C GLY A 164 -14.40 -23.01 2.61
N LYS A 165 -13.67 -23.68 3.50
CA LYS A 165 -12.48 -23.10 4.16
C LYS A 165 -11.40 -22.63 3.19
N ASN A 166 -11.19 -23.38 2.11
CA ASN A 166 -10.19 -23.07 1.09
C ASN A 166 -10.51 -21.75 0.38
N THR A 167 -11.78 -21.53 0.04
CA THR A 167 -12.20 -20.28 -0.61
C THR A 167 -12.08 -19.09 0.34
N LEU A 168 -12.40 -19.27 1.63
CA LEU A 168 -12.17 -18.24 2.65
C LEU A 168 -10.68 -17.88 2.75
N GLN A 169 -9.80 -18.89 2.85
CA GLN A 169 -8.35 -18.69 2.90
C GLN A 169 -7.84 -17.96 1.65
N MET A 170 -8.26 -18.39 0.45
CA MET A 170 -7.87 -17.75 -0.81
C MET A 170 -8.40 -16.31 -0.93
N THR A 171 -9.59 -16.04 -0.38
CA THR A 171 -10.18 -14.69 -0.35
C THR A 171 -9.34 -13.76 0.52
N VAL A 172 -8.89 -14.22 1.69
CA VAL A 172 -7.98 -13.41 2.54
C VAL A 172 -6.60 -13.28 1.89
N ALA A 173 -6.04 -14.36 1.35
CA ALA A 173 -4.72 -14.35 0.72
C ALA A 173 -4.64 -13.44 -0.52
N SER A 174 -5.73 -13.32 -1.29
CA SER A 174 -5.79 -12.44 -2.47
C SER A 174 -5.77 -10.95 -2.11
N SER A 175 -5.87 -10.56 -0.83
CA SER A 175 -5.61 -9.18 -0.40
C SER A 175 -4.17 -8.75 -0.69
N SER A 176 -3.23 -9.71 -0.80
CA SER A 176 -1.86 -9.45 -1.27
C SER A 176 -1.84 -8.97 -2.73
N ILE A 177 -2.72 -9.51 -3.58
CA ILE A 177 -2.89 -9.08 -4.98
C ILE A 177 -3.54 -7.69 -5.02
N VAL A 178 -4.54 -7.43 -4.17
CA VAL A 178 -5.12 -6.07 -4.05
C VAL A 178 -4.04 -5.06 -3.64
N PHE A 179 -3.18 -5.38 -2.69
CA PHE A 179 -2.06 -4.53 -2.29
C PHE A 179 -1.11 -4.26 -3.47
N LEU A 180 -0.71 -5.32 -4.17
CA LEU A 180 0.17 -5.25 -5.34
C LEU A 180 -0.41 -4.35 -6.43
N LEU A 181 -1.67 -4.59 -6.81
CA LEU A 181 -2.36 -3.82 -7.85
C LEU A 181 -2.57 -2.37 -7.42
N LEU A 182 -2.95 -2.11 -6.17
CA LEU A 182 -3.06 -0.76 -5.62
C LEU A 182 -1.72 -0.02 -5.71
N LEU A 183 -0.63 -0.68 -5.33
CA LEU A 183 0.69 -0.04 -5.40
C LEU A 183 1.12 0.21 -6.85
N PHE A 184 0.91 -0.73 -7.78
CA PHE A 184 1.18 -0.54 -9.21
C PHE A 184 0.32 0.56 -9.83
N ALA A 185 -0.92 0.74 -9.38
CA ALA A 185 -1.81 1.79 -9.87
C ALA A 185 -1.35 3.22 -9.51
N HIS A 186 -0.43 3.35 -8.55
CA HIS A 186 -0.01 4.62 -7.96
C HIS A 186 1.46 4.98 -8.10
N HIS A 187 2.34 4.06 -8.51
CA HIS A 187 3.74 4.41 -8.78
C HIS A 187 4.08 4.32 -10.26
N ASP A 188 4.81 5.32 -10.76
CA ASP A 188 5.32 5.38 -12.12
C ASP A 188 6.87 5.37 -12.10
N ALA A 189 7.44 4.38 -11.40
CA ALA A 189 8.88 4.24 -11.27
C ALA A 189 9.46 3.59 -12.53
N SER A 190 10.39 4.29 -13.19
CA SER A 190 11.06 3.78 -14.37
C SER A 190 11.76 2.45 -14.06
N PRO A 191 11.77 1.47 -14.99
CA PRO A 191 12.10 0.07 -14.69
C PRO A 191 13.52 -0.16 -14.14
N HIS A 192 14.43 0.82 -14.22
CA HIS A 192 15.85 0.66 -13.84
C HIS A 192 16.31 1.70 -12.82
N SER A 193 15.37 2.45 -12.21
CA SER A 193 15.72 3.44 -11.19
C SER A 193 15.98 2.79 -9.83
N LYS A 194 16.91 3.35 -9.05
CA LYS A 194 17.09 3.00 -7.61
C LYS A 194 15.78 3.11 -6.81
N ARG A 195 14.87 3.98 -7.27
CA ARG A 195 13.50 4.16 -6.77
C ARG A 195 12.67 2.90 -6.92
N ARG A 196 12.68 2.28 -8.11
CA ARG A 196 11.92 1.06 -8.41
C ARG A 196 12.34 -0.11 -7.54
N HIS A 197 13.65 -0.34 -7.41
CA HIS A 197 14.18 -1.42 -6.58
C HIS A 197 13.74 -1.32 -5.11
N ARG A 198 13.69 -0.09 -4.55
CA ARG A 198 13.20 0.13 -3.18
C ARG A 198 11.71 -0.18 -3.04
N ILE A 199 10.90 0.19 -4.03
CA ILE A 199 9.47 -0.09 -4.06
C ILE A 199 9.25 -1.60 -4.18
N ASP A 200 9.93 -2.27 -5.10
CA ASP A 200 9.78 -3.70 -5.35
C ASP A 200 10.16 -4.54 -4.11
N ASN A 201 11.31 -4.24 -3.48
CA ASN A 201 11.72 -4.95 -2.25
C ASN A 201 10.68 -4.80 -1.14
N LEU A 202 10.11 -3.60 -0.96
CA LEU A 202 9.06 -3.38 0.03
C LEU A 202 7.77 -4.11 -0.34
N THR A 203 7.45 -4.15 -1.63
CA THR A 203 6.25 -4.79 -2.16
C THR A 203 6.27 -6.28 -1.91
N TYR A 204 7.37 -6.96 -2.26
CA TYR A 204 7.49 -8.39 -2.08
C TYR A 204 7.42 -8.79 -0.60
N LEU A 205 8.08 -8.03 0.28
CA LEU A 205 8.02 -8.26 1.73
C LEU A 205 6.57 -8.22 2.24
N VAL A 206 5.83 -7.16 1.91
CA VAL A 206 4.43 -7.01 2.33
C VAL A 206 3.53 -8.10 1.75
N VAL A 207 3.68 -8.43 0.47
CA VAL A 207 2.87 -9.48 -0.19
C VAL A 207 3.06 -10.82 0.53
N PHE A 208 4.31 -11.18 0.84
CA PHE A 208 4.57 -12.41 1.59
C PHE A 208 4.07 -12.35 3.04
N ASP A 209 4.09 -11.19 3.70
CA ASP A 209 3.53 -11.02 5.05
C ASP A 209 2.01 -11.23 5.06
N ILE A 210 1.30 -10.72 4.04
CA ILE A 210 -0.16 -10.88 3.91
C ILE A 210 -0.53 -12.34 3.64
N VAL A 211 0.16 -13.00 2.71
CA VAL A 211 -0.08 -14.43 2.41
C VAL A 211 0.19 -15.29 3.64
N ASP A 212 1.25 -14.98 4.39
CA ASP A 212 1.58 -15.68 5.63
C ASP A 212 0.52 -15.46 6.72
N ALA A 213 -0.03 -14.24 6.87
CA ALA A 213 -1.14 -13.98 7.77
C ALA A 213 -2.40 -14.76 7.37
N ALA A 214 -2.68 -14.92 6.08
CA ALA A 214 -3.80 -15.71 5.57
C ALA A 214 -3.61 -17.22 5.85
N ASP A 215 -2.38 -17.73 5.73
CA ASP A 215 -2.02 -19.11 6.12
C ASP A 215 -2.10 -19.31 7.64
N LEU A 216 -1.70 -18.33 8.43
CA LEU A 216 -1.76 -18.42 9.90
C LEU A 216 -3.20 -18.52 10.43
N ILE A 217 -4.13 -17.73 9.89
CA ILE A 217 -5.54 -17.79 10.33
C ILE A 217 -6.27 -19.04 9.83
N SER A 218 -5.84 -19.65 8.72
CA SER A 218 -6.50 -20.85 8.19
C SER A 218 -6.43 -22.02 9.18
N VAL A 219 -5.40 -22.05 10.03
CA VAL A 219 -5.26 -23.00 11.14
C VAL A 219 -6.48 -22.96 12.08
N LEU A 220 -7.09 -21.77 12.29
CA LEU A 220 -8.27 -21.62 13.14
C LEU A 220 -9.55 -22.20 12.52
N ALA A 221 -9.54 -22.52 11.22
CA ALA A 221 -10.65 -23.17 10.54
C ALA A 221 -10.61 -24.70 10.70
N SER A 222 -9.47 -25.29 11.12
CA SER A 222 -9.39 -26.73 11.37
C SER A 222 -10.06 -27.10 12.71
N PRO A 223 -11.05 -28.02 12.74
CA PRO A 223 -11.79 -28.34 13.98
C PRO A 223 -10.88 -28.91 15.07
N SER A 224 -9.96 -29.81 14.69
CA SER A 224 -9.02 -30.46 15.59
C SER A 224 -8.08 -29.45 16.26
N ALA A 225 -7.60 -28.47 15.49
CA ALA A 225 -6.75 -27.41 16.02
C ALA A 225 -7.55 -26.46 16.93
N ARG A 226 -8.80 -26.15 16.56
CA ARG A 226 -9.66 -25.23 17.31
C ARG A 226 -10.04 -25.77 18.69
N VAL A 227 -10.30 -27.08 18.82
CA VAL A 227 -10.64 -27.71 20.11
C VAL A 227 -9.44 -27.75 21.06
N ALA A 228 -8.23 -27.94 20.52
CA ALA A 228 -7.00 -27.97 21.30
C ALA A 228 -6.50 -26.57 21.70
N MET A 229 -6.97 -25.50 21.05
CA MET A 229 -6.50 -24.15 21.31
C MET A 229 -7.18 -23.50 22.52
N GLU A 230 -6.34 -22.98 23.41
CA GLU A 230 -6.79 -22.08 24.45
C GLU A 230 -7.32 -20.76 23.85
N MET A 231 -8.23 -20.12 24.57
CA MET A 231 -8.88 -18.90 24.11
C MET A 231 -7.88 -17.78 23.80
N TRP A 232 -6.83 -17.63 24.63
CA TRP A 232 -5.80 -16.61 24.42
C TRP A 232 -5.01 -16.86 23.13
N VAL A 233 -4.72 -18.11 22.77
CA VAL A 233 -4.02 -18.44 21.52
C VAL A 233 -4.85 -18.00 20.32
N THR A 234 -6.16 -18.26 20.35
CA THR A 234 -7.09 -17.86 19.28
C THR A 234 -7.07 -16.34 19.09
N TRP A 235 -7.18 -15.57 20.18
CA TRP A 235 -7.13 -14.10 20.12
C TRP A 235 -5.78 -13.56 19.67
N CYS A 236 -4.68 -14.19 20.10
CA CYS A 236 -3.34 -13.83 19.65
C CYS A 236 -3.17 -14.05 18.14
N VAL A 237 -3.55 -15.23 17.63
CA VAL A 237 -3.49 -15.54 16.19
C VAL A 237 -4.32 -14.55 15.38
N LEU A 238 -5.56 -14.30 15.81
CA LEU A 238 -6.47 -13.40 15.11
C LEU A 238 -5.99 -11.94 15.16
N GLY A 239 -5.47 -11.51 16.31
CA GLY A 239 -4.90 -10.18 16.51
C GLY A 239 -3.66 -9.95 15.65
N VAL A 240 -2.71 -10.89 15.63
CA VAL A 240 -1.51 -10.81 14.79
C VAL A 240 -1.88 -10.79 13.30
N ALA A 241 -2.82 -11.63 12.87
CA ALA A 241 -3.24 -11.63 11.48
C ALA A 241 -3.95 -10.33 11.06
N CYS A 242 -4.87 -9.80 11.87
CA CYS A 242 -5.52 -8.52 11.60
C CYS A 242 -4.50 -7.37 11.58
N LEU A 243 -3.53 -7.40 12.50
CA LEU A 243 -2.45 -6.42 12.53
C LEU A 243 -1.63 -6.47 11.23
N ASN A 244 -1.32 -7.66 10.70
CA ASN A 244 -0.58 -7.81 9.44
C ASN A 244 -1.35 -7.35 8.20
N LEU A 245 -2.68 -7.38 8.22
CA LEU A 245 -3.48 -6.80 7.14
C LEU A 245 -3.42 -5.27 7.16
N VAL A 246 -3.39 -4.66 8.35
CA VAL A 246 -3.40 -3.20 8.54
C VAL A 246 -2.01 -2.59 8.47
N LEU A 247 -0.96 -3.27 8.96
CA LEU A 247 0.39 -2.70 9.06
C LEU A 247 1.01 -2.22 7.73
N PRO A 248 0.68 -2.78 6.55
CA PRO A 248 1.13 -2.27 5.26
C PRO A 248 0.72 -0.81 4.96
N THR A 249 -0.18 -0.23 5.76
CA THR A 249 -0.44 1.22 5.77
C THR A 249 0.81 2.05 6.05
N LEU A 250 1.71 1.60 6.94
CA LEU A 250 2.93 2.32 7.31
C LEU A 250 3.91 2.46 6.15
N PRO A 251 4.29 1.38 5.42
CA PRO A 251 5.10 1.51 4.23
C PRO A 251 4.45 2.31 3.11
N LEU A 252 3.13 2.19 2.91
CA LEU A 252 2.43 3.05 1.95
C LEU A 252 2.46 4.52 2.35
N MET A 253 2.30 4.84 3.64
CA MET A 253 2.36 6.20 4.16
C MET A 253 3.76 6.79 3.95
N ALA A 254 4.82 6.03 4.22
CA ALA A 254 6.19 6.48 4.00
C ALA A 254 6.51 6.66 2.51
N LEU A 255 6.05 5.76 1.64
CA LEU A 255 6.16 5.92 0.19
C LEU A 255 5.41 7.16 -0.30
N SER A 256 4.19 7.39 0.18
CA SER A 256 3.41 8.58 -0.17
C SER A 256 4.10 9.88 0.27
N ARG A 257 4.63 9.93 1.50
CA ARG A 257 5.36 11.12 2.02
C ARG A 257 6.70 11.37 1.33
N THR A 258 7.39 10.32 0.87
CA THR A 258 8.62 10.46 0.08
C THR A 258 8.38 10.77 -1.39
N GLN A 259 7.13 11.03 -1.81
CA GLN A 259 6.75 11.18 -3.22
C GLN A 259 7.24 9.97 -4.04
N PHE A 260 6.99 8.77 -3.51
CA PHE A 260 7.45 7.49 -4.04
C PHE A 260 8.98 7.42 -4.22
N GLY A 261 9.76 8.13 -3.39
CA GLY A 261 11.22 8.14 -3.42
C GLY A 261 11.87 9.32 -4.14
N ALA A 262 11.11 10.35 -4.51
CA ALA A 262 11.67 11.60 -5.03
C ALA A 262 12.29 12.49 -3.93
N ARG A 263 11.86 12.33 -2.67
CA ARG A 263 12.47 12.98 -1.50
C ARG A 263 13.02 11.94 -0.52
N PRO A 264 14.25 12.08 -0.01
CA PRO A 264 14.74 11.21 1.05
C PRO A 264 13.93 11.47 2.33
N LEU A 265 13.45 10.40 2.96
CA LEU A 265 12.93 10.47 4.33
C LEU A 265 14.14 10.60 5.28
N PRO A 266 14.07 11.39 6.37
CA PRO A 266 15.11 11.40 7.38
C PRO A 266 15.42 9.97 7.87
N GLU A 267 16.71 9.69 8.06
CA GLU A 267 17.20 8.33 8.35
C GLU A 267 16.51 7.72 9.58
N TYR A 268 16.28 8.52 10.61
CA TYR A 268 15.57 8.11 11.83
C TYR A 268 14.15 7.61 11.54
N LEU A 269 13.36 8.32 10.73
CA LEU A 269 11.98 7.90 10.42
C LEU A 269 11.97 6.61 9.58
N GLN A 270 12.93 6.47 8.65
CA GLN A 270 13.05 5.25 7.85
C GLN A 270 13.44 4.04 8.73
N THR A 271 14.34 4.24 9.68
CA THR A 271 14.76 3.23 10.65
C THR A 271 13.60 2.85 11.57
N LEU A 272 12.88 3.84 12.13
CA LEU A 272 11.72 3.62 12.99
C LEU A 272 10.62 2.83 12.28
N GLN A 273 10.31 3.19 11.03
CA GLN A 273 9.32 2.47 10.23
C GLN A 273 9.72 1.02 9.98
N ARG A 274 10.99 0.76 9.62
CA ARG A 274 11.50 -0.60 9.42
C ARG A 274 11.45 -1.41 10.72
N LEU A 275 11.78 -0.79 11.84
CA LEU A 275 11.70 -1.41 13.16
C LEU A 275 10.26 -1.74 13.53
N LEU A 276 9.32 -0.83 13.25
CA LEU A 276 7.90 -1.03 13.51
C LEU A 276 7.32 -2.17 12.67
N VAL A 277 7.77 -2.33 11.41
CA VAL A 277 7.41 -3.49 10.57
C VAL A 277 8.06 -4.78 11.08
N LEU A 278 9.33 -4.75 11.49
CA LEU A 278 10.01 -5.91 12.05
C LEU A 278 9.32 -6.40 13.34
N LEU A 279 9.13 -5.50 14.30
CA LEU A 279 8.59 -5.80 15.62
C LEU A 279 7.06 -6.01 15.60
N GLY A 280 6.36 -5.36 14.68
CA GLY A 280 4.89 -5.41 14.57
C GLY A 280 4.35 -6.54 13.69
N VAL A 281 5.12 -7.02 12.71
CA VAL A 281 4.67 -8.06 11.76
C VAL A 281 5.53 -9.31 11.84
N ASN A 282 6.82 -9.19 11.52
CA ASN A 282 7.69 -10.36 11.32
C ASN A 282 7.96 -11.13 12.61
N VAL A 283 8.26 -10.44 13.70
CA VAL A 283 8.49 -11.07 15.02
C VAL A 283 7.21 -11.69 15.58
N PRO A 284 6.04 -11.01 15.58
CA PRO A 284 4.79 -11.62 16.02
C PRO A 284 4.35 -12.82 15.17
N LEU A 285 4.51 -12.77 13.84
CA LEU A 285 4.26 -13.91 12.96
C LEU A 285 5.16 -15.11 13.28
N LEU A 286 6.45 -14.85 13.49
CA LEU A 286 7.40 -15.89 13.88
C LEU A 286 7.03 -16.48 15.26
N ALA A 287 6.77 -15.63 16.24
CA ALA A 287 6.44 -16.04 17.60
C ALA A 287 5.15 -16.87 17.64
N THR A 288 4.09 -16.42 16.96
CA THR A 288 2.82 -17.17 16.90
C THR A 288 2.99 -18.52 16.21
N ARG A 289 3.75 -18.60 15.11
CA ARG A 289 4.07 -19.88 14.45
C ARG A 289 4.87 -20.82 15.34
N LEU A 290 5.87 -20.31 16.07
CA LEU A 290 6.62 -21.11 17.04
C LEU A 290 5.75 -21.60 18.19
N LEU A 291 4.84 -20.75 18.70
CA LEU A 291 3.88 -21.12 19.73
C LEU A 291 2.93 -22.24 19.25
N LEU A 292 2.38 -22.11 18.05
CA LEU A 292 1.52 -23.13 17.44
C LEU A 292 2.26 -24.46 17.25
N TRP A 293 3.52 -24.40 16.84
CA TRP A 293 4.33 -25.60 16.68
C TRP A 293 4.64 -26.28 18.03
N GLN A 294 5.11 -25.51 19.02
CA GLN A 294 5.54 -26.07 20.32
C GLN A 294 4.36 -26.56 21.17
N HIS A 295 3.30 -25.76 21.29
CA HIS A 295 2.17 -26.09 22.16
C HIS A 295 1.14 -27.02 21.52
N LEU A 296 0.89 -26.90 20.20
CA LEU A 296 -0.17 -27.65 19.53
C LEU A 296 0.37 -28.75 18.60
N GLN A 297 1.70 -28.92 18.50
CA GLN A 297 2.37 -29.93 17.66
C GLN A 297 1.87 -29.92 16.20
N LEU A 298 1.46 -28.74 15.72
CA LEU A 298 1.01 -28.55 14.36
C LEU A 298 2.19 -28.64 13.38
N PRO A 299 1.96 -29.07 12.13
CA PRO A 299 3.01 -29.16 11.13
C PRO A 299 3.67 -27.80 10.90
N VAL A 300 4.99 -27.82 10.72
CA VAL A 300 5.78 -26.60 10.48
C VAL A 300 5.42 -26.04 9.10
N SER A 301 4.82 -24.85 9.08
CA SER A 301 4.56 -24.11 7.83
C SER A 301 5.87 -23.62 7.21
N SER A 302 5.98 -23.71 5.88
CA SER A 302 7.14 -23.26 5.11
C SER A 302 7.45 -21.76 5.31
N PHE A 303 6.42 -20.97 5.64
CA PHE A 303 6.55 -19.56 5.94
C PHE A 303 7.30 -19.26 7.26
N LEU A 304 7.48 -20.25 8.16
CA LEU A 304 8.34 -20.10 9.36
C LEU A 304 9.77 -19.71 8.95
N VAL A 305 10.33 -20.42 7.97
CA VAL A 305 11.69 -20.20 7.46
C VAL A 305 11.79 -18.82 6.81
N LYS A 306 10.77 -18.40 6.05
CA LYS A 306 10.70 -17.06 5.48
C LYS A 306 10.73 -15.98 6.56
N ASN A 307 9.96 -16.12 7.65
CA ASN A 307 9.95 -15.12 8.73
C ASN A 307 11.28 -15.08 9.49
N MET A 308 11.94 -16.23 9.70
CA MET A 308 13.29 -16.26 10.26
C MET A 308 14.29 -15.53 9.36
N ALA A 309 14.30 -15.85 8.06
CA ALA A 309 15.21 -15.25 7.09
C ALA A 309 15.00 -13.73 6.96
N VAL A 310 13.75 -13.28 6.84
CA VAL A 310 13.41 -11.85 6.74
C VAL A 310 13.79 -11.11 8.02
N SER A 311 13.52 -11.68 9.20
CA SER A 311 13.92 -11.08 10.47
C SER A 311 15.44 -10.96 10.59
N PHE A 312 16.18 -12.01 10.22
CA PHE A 312 17.64 -12.00 10.20
C PHE A 312 18.21 -10.96 9.23
N LEU A 313 17.70 -10.91 7.99
CA LEU A 313 18.14 -9.93 6.99
C LEU A 313 17.85 -8.48 7.43
N MET A 314 16.71 -8.25 8.07
CA MET A 314 16.37 -6.94 8.63
C MET A 314 17.33 -6.55 9.76
N LEU A 315 17.62 -7.46 10.69
CA LEU A 315 18.58 -7.24 11.79
C LEU A 315 20.00 -7.01 11.27
N TYR A 316 20.45 -7.82 10.31
CA TYR A 316 21.74 -7.65 9.66
C TYR A 316 21.85 -6.28 8.97
N GLY A 317 20.79 -5.86 8.26
CA GLY A 317 20.73 -4.54 7.63
C GLY A 317 20.75 -3.38 8.63
N PHE A 318 20.25 -3.56 9.86
CA PHE A 318 20.42 -2.57 10.93
C PHE A 318 21.87 -2.54 11.43
N TYR A 319 22.47 -3.70 11.66
CA TYR A 319 23.86 -3.82 12.09
C TYR A 319 24.84 -3.19 11.09
N GLU A 320 24.66 -3.44 9.79
CA GLU A 320 25.50 -2.90 8.72
C GLU A 320 25.46 -1.35 8.68
N ARG A 321 24.28 -0.75 8.89
CA ARG A 321 24.13 0.71 8.94
C ARG A 321 24.85 1.33 10.13
N ASP A 322 24.66 0.77 11.31
CA ASP A 322 25.31 1.22 12.55
C ASP A 322 26.84 1.08 12.45
N HIS A 323 27.31 -0.01 11.85
CA HIS A 323 28.72 -0.20 11.55
C HIS A 323 29.27 0.87 10.59
N HIS A 324 28.58 1.18 9.49
CA HIS A 324 29.01 2.23 8.56
C HIS A 324 28.97 3.65 9.16
N GLN A 325 28.00 3.95 10.02
CA GLN A 325 27.96 5.23 10.73
C GLN A 325 29.16 5.38 11.66
N ARG A 326 29.45 4.35 12.48
CA ARG A 326 30.64 4.36 13.35
C ARG A 326 31.96 4.50 12.59
N LEU A 327 32.07 3.90 11.40
CA LEU A 327 33.26 4.08 10.57
C LEU A 327 33.38 5.50 10.02
N ARG A 328 32.27 6.12 9.62
CA ARG A 328 32.25 7.51 9.15
C ARG A 328 32.66 8.48 10.27
N ASP A 329 32.15 8.29 11.48
CA ASP A 329 32.46 9.13 12.63
C ASP A 329 33.92 9.00 13.09
N ARG A 330 34.60 7.89 12.76
CA ARG A 330 36.03 7.70 13.03
C ARG A 330 36.95 8.30 11.97
N LEU A 331 36.44 8.65 10.80
CA LEU A 331 37.20 9.22 9.68
C LEU A 331 37.09 10.76 9.60
N LEU A 332 36.23 11.36 10.42
CA LEU A 332 36.05 12.81 10.59
C LEU A 332 36.70 13.27 11.90
#